data_AF-A0A963VMW4-F1
#
_entry.id   AF-A0A963VMW4-F1
#
_cell.length_a   1.000
_cell.length_b   1.000
_cell.length_c   1.000
_cell.angle_alpha   90.00
_cell.angle_beta   90.00
_cell.angle_gamma   90.00
#
_symmetry.space_group_name_H-M   'P 1'
#
loop_
_entity.id
_entity.type
_entity.pdbx_description
1 polymer ?
#
loop_
_entity_poly.entity_id
_entity_poly.type
_entity_poly.pdbx_seq_one_letter_code
_entity_poly.pdbx_strand_id
1 'polypeptide(L)'
;RMTDTLRPATSRSVTFDQGETDVRRMRGIGIVAIVSIMLASCALPPRPSGTPAQPAVVQIWEYPAGDVPTMCVVLTADGVATFRGGFQFFNPGSWRAGNTPQSLVITLGGDTKFPTQAAAQELQARPPVLRRFDAARRELEFAVDGGKERRIAIGGFYFYRSTTCGAA
;
A
#
# COMPACT_ATOMS: atom_id res chain seq x y z
N ARG A 1 34.16 48.06 -10.67
CA ARG A 1 34.64 47.66 -9.33
C ARG A 1 33.76 46.48 -8.91
N MET A 2 34.20 45.24 -9.14
CA MET A 2 34.97 44.41 -8.18
C MET A 2 34.09 44.12 -6.94
N THR A 3 33.73 42.89 -6.55
CA THR A 3 34.38 41.58 -6.79
C THR A 3 33.40 40.42 -6.53
N ASP A 4 33.57 39.38 -7.34
CA ASP A 4 33.25 37.95 -7.18
C ASP A 4 33.47 37.39 -5.76
N THR A 5 32.71 36.39 -5.31
CA THR A 5 33.27 35.08 -4.86
C THR A 5 32.17 34.02 -4.68
N LEU A 6 32.14 33.04 -5.57
CA LEU A 6 31.47 31.74 -5.43
C LEU A 6 32.12 30.87 -4.34
N ARG A 7 31.33 30.11 -3.57
CA ARG A 7 31.81 28.96 -2.77
C ARG A 7 30.91 27.73 -2.96
N PRO A 8 31.41 26.66 -3.60
CA PRO A 8 30.78 25.34 -3.54
C PRO A 8 31.28 24.55 -2.32
N ALA A 9 30.37 23.92 -1.59
CA ALA A 9 30.69 23.03 -0.48
C ALA A 9 30.85 21.58 -0.97
N THR A 10 32.11 21.19 -1.01
CA THR A 10 32.76 19.88 -1.03
C THR A 10 31.90 18.63 -0.76
N SER A 11 31.84 17.78 -1.79
CA SER A 11 31.50 16.35 -1.74
C SER A 11 32.50 15.59 -0.86
N ARG A 12 32.01 14.83 0.12
CA ARG A 12 32.79 13.83 0.87
C ARG A 12 32.39 12.45 0.39
N SER A 13 33.25 11.86 -0.43
CA SER A 13 33.25 10.43 -0.78
C SER A 13 33.62 9.60 0.45
N VAL A 14 32.72 8.68 0.82
CA VAL A 14 32.94 7.66 1.84
C VAL A 14 33.61 6.47 1.16
N THR A 15 34.88 6.25 1.48
CA THR A 15 35.64 5.04 1.11
C THR A 15 35.16 3.90 2.00
N PHE A 16 34.57 2.85 1.40
CA PHE A 16 34.24 1.61 2.10
C PHE A 16 35.40 0.62 1.88
N ASP A 17 36.09 0.30 2.97
CA ASP A 17 37.24 -0.60 3.00
C ASP A 17 36.75 -2.05 2.82
N GLN A 18 37.32 -2.74 1.83
CA GLN A 18 37.04 -4.14 1.51
C GLN A 18 37.66 -5.05 2.58
N GLY A 19 36.81 -5.66 3.40
CA GLY A 19 37.17 -6.78 4.25
C GLY A 19 37.42 -8.04 3.41
N GLU A 20 38.69 -8.28 3.11
CA GLU A 20 39.26 -9.51 2.57
C GLU A 20 39.06 -10.68 3.54
N THR A 21 38.44 -11.77 3.06
CA THR A 21 38.49 -13.08 3.75
C THR A 21 39.06 -14.11 2.79
N ASP A 22 40.39 -14.21 2.82
CA ASP A 22 41.14 -15.38 2.35
C ASP A 22 40.99 -16.50 3.39
N VAL A 23 40.36 -17.60 3.02
CA VAL A 23 40.63 -18.90 3.65
C VAL A 23 40.79 -19.94 2.56
N ARG A 24 42.05 -20.09 2.14
CA ARG A 24 42.75 -21.37 1.91
C ARG A 24 42.00 -22.48 1.17
N ARG A 25 42.43 -22.64 -0.09
CA ARG A 25 42.97 -23.89 -0.66
C ARG A 25 43.08 -25.05 0.34
N MET A 26 42.32 -26.12 0.10
CA MET A 26 42.78 -27.48 0.40
C MET A 26 42.63 -28.35 -0.85
N ARG A 27 43.76 -28.95 -1.22
CA ARG A 27 43.96 -29.84 -2.35
C ARG A 27 43.53 -31.25 -1.97
N GLY A 28 42.77 -31.89 -2.85
CA GLY A 28 43.20 -33.16 -3.45
C GLY A 28 42.79 -34.49 -2.79
N ILE A 29 42.20 -35.32 -3.66
CA ILE A 29 42.39 -36.77 -3.83
C ILE A 29 41.48 -37.69 -2.99
N GLY A 30 40.73 -38.55 -3.70
CA GLY A 30 40.18 -39.78 -3.13
C GLY A 30 38.89 -40.28 -3.79
N ILE A 31 39.00 -40.86 -4.98
CA ILE A 31 37.93 -41.65 -5.62
C ILE A 31 37.68 -42.91 -4.77
N VAL A 32 36.45 -43.11 -4.30
CA VAL A 32 35.88 -44.44 -4.07
C VAL A 32 34.41 -44.41 -4.51
N ALA A 33 34.15 -45.09 -5.61
CA ALA A 33 32.81 -45.39 -6.09
C ALA A 33 32.17 -46.43 -5.16
N ILE A 34 31.01 -46.12 -4.59
CA ILE A 34 30.06 -47.13 -4.09
C ILE A 34 28.70 -46.80 -4.70
N VAL A 35 28.36 -47.61 -5.69
CA VAL A 35 27.02 -47.73 -6.28
C VAL A 35 26.13 -48.40 -5.22
N SER A 36 25.19 -47.62 -4.68
CA SER A 36 24.05 -48.15 -3.93
C SER A 36 22.77 -47.57 -4.55
N ILE A 37 22.21 -48.33 -5.49
CA ILE A 37 20.89 -48.10 -6.07
C ILE A 37 19.88 -48.55 -5.01
N MET A 38 19.35 -47.61 -4.23
CA MET A 38 18.17 -47.82 -3.41
C MET A 38 16.97 -47.19 -4.10
N LEU A 39 16.11 -48.10 -4.52
CA LEU A 39 14.73 -47.99 -5.03
C LEU A 39 14.00 -46.67 -4.77
N ALA A 40 13.41 -46.18 -5.86
CA ALA A 40 12.48 -45.09 -5.93
C ALA A 40 11.29 -45.26 -4.98
N SER A 41 11.07 -44.26 -4.14
CA SER A 41 9.76 -43.92 -3.60
C SER A 41 9.71 -42.40 -3.47
N CYS A 42 9.54 -41.73 -4.61
CA CYS A 42 9.12 -40.33 -4.64
C CYS A 42 7.65 -40.25 -4.21
N ALA A 43 7.38 -40.45 -2.92
CA ALA A 43 6.19 -39.90 -2.32
C ALA A 43 6.39 -38.38 -2.28
N LEU A 44 5.88 -37.69 -3.29
CA LEU A 44 5.74 -36.24 -3.25
C LEU A 44 4.98 -35.90 -1.95
N PRO A 45 5.52 -35.03 -1.08
CA PRO A 45 4.73 -34.53 0.03
C PRO A 45 3.46 -33.86 -0.56
N PRO A 46 2.28 -34.05 0.04
CA PRO A 46 1.09 -33.35 -0.41
C PRO A 46 1.42 -31.86 -0.42
N ARG A 47 1.40 -31.22 -1.61
CA ARG A 47 1.49 -29.77 -1.68
C ARG A 47 0.36 -29.25 -0.79
N PRO A 48 0.63 -28.39 0.20
CA PRO A 48 -0.45 -27.69 0.84
C PRO A 48 -1.17 -26.94 -0.28
N SER A 49 -2.38 -27.39 -0.61
CA SER A 49 -3.34 -26.63 -1.37
C SER A 49 -3.78 -25.48 -0.47
N GLY A 50 -2.86 -24.54 -0.27
CA GLY A 50 -3.12 -23.30 0.43
C GLY A 50 -4.02 -22.50 -0.47
N THR A 51 -5.31 -22.45 -0.13
CA THR A 51 -6.17 -21.33 -0.52
C THR A 51 -5.35 -20.06 -0.30
N PRO A 52 -5.19 -19.18 -1.30
CA PRO A 52 -4.46 -17.94 -1.12
C PRO A 52 -4.98 -17.26 0.16
N ALA A 53 -4.07 -17.04 1.12
CA ALA A 53 -4.44 -16.37 2.35
C ALA A 53 -5.04 -15.02 1.96
N GLN A 54 -6.28 -14.78 2.36
CA GLN A 54 -6.91 -13.49 2.10
C GLN A 54 -6.07 -12.40 2.79
N PRO A 55 -5.77 -11.30 2.10
CA PRO A 55 -5.03 -10.20 2.69
C PRO A 55 -5.69 -9.74 3.98
N ALA A 56 -4.90 -9.54 5.04
CA ALA A 56 -5.42 -9.06 6.31
C ALA A 56 -6.02 -7.66 6.14
N VAL A 57 -7.24 -7.46 6.65
CA VAL A 57 -7.88 -6.14 6.67
C VAL A 57 -7.18 -5.26 7.70
N VAL A 58 -6.69 -4.10 7.28
CA VAL A 58 -6.03 -3.13 8.18
C VAL A 58 -6.98 -2.04 8.64
N GLN A 59 -7.92 -1.62 7.79
CA GLN A 59 -8.83 -0.52 8.06
C GLN A 59 -10.15 -0.72 7.32
N ILE A 60 -11.25 -0.39 7.98
CA ILE A 60 -12.56 -0.27 7.36
C ILE A 60 -13.10 1.13 7.60
N TRP A 61 -13.62 1.73 6.54
CA TRP A 61 -14.37 2.98 6.57
C TRP A 61 -15.79 2.69 6.12
N GLU A 62 -16.77 3.03 6.93
CA GLU A 62 -18.18 2.74 6.68
C GLU A 62 -19.00 4.02 6.63
N TYR A 63 -19.81 4.16 5.58
CA TYR A 63 -20.96 5.05 5.60
C TYR A 63 -22.13 4.26 6.19
N PRO A 64 -22.64 4.62 7.38
CA PRO A 64 -23.80 3.94 7.95
C PRO A 64 -25.02 4.19 7.07
N ALA A 65 -25.91 3.20 6.94
CA ALA A 65 -27.14 3.35 6.16
C ALA A 65 -27.92 4.61 6.58
N GLY A 66 -28.42 5.31 5.57
CA GLY A 66 -29.25 6.51 5.71
C GLY A 66 -30.20 6.59 4.52
N ASP A 67 -30.08 7.64 3.72
CA ASP A 67 -30.84 7.78 2.46
C ASP A 67 -30.38 6.77 1.38
N VAL A 68 -29.17 6.22 1.54
CA VAL A 68 -28.64 5.15 0.69
C VAL A 68 -28.20 3.96 1.56
N PRO A 69 -28.11 2.75 0.98
CA PRO A 69 -27.61 1.56 1.69
C PRO A 69 -26.20 1.75 2.24
N THR A 70 -25.83 0.94 3.24
CA THR A 70 -24.47 0.91 3.81
C THR A 70 -23.42 0.74 2.72
N MET A 71 -22.33 1.52 2.83
CA MET A 71 -21.19 1.43 1.92
C MET A 71 -19.90 1.33 2.71
N CYS A 72 -18.91 0.60 2.18
CA CYS A 72 -17.62 0.46 2.84
C CYS A 72 -16.45 0.71 1.90
N VAL A 73 -15.35 1.22 2.48
CA VAL A 73 -14.01 1.13 1.91
C VAL A 73 -13.18 0.23 2.81
N VAL A 74 -12.78 -0.93 2.30
CA VAL A 74 -11.97 -1.94 3.00
C VAL A 74 -10.55 -1.84 2.49
N LEU A 75 -9.61 -1.56 3.39
CA LEU A 75 -8.18 -1.47 3.09
C LEU A 75 -7.49 -2.71 3.65
N THR A 76 -6.71 -3.38 2.80
CA THR A 76 -5.97 -4.59 3.16
C THR A 76 -4.46 -4.34 3.21
N ALA A 77 -3.72 -5.18 3.95
CA ALA A 77 -2.29 -5.02 4.21
C ALA A 77 -1.41 -5.06 2.96
N ASP A 78 -1.90 -5.63 1.86
CA ASP A 78 -1.25 -5.68 0.55
C ASP A 78 -1.46 -4.41 -0.29
N GLY A 79 -2.14 -3.40 0.25
CA GLY A 79 -2.35 -2.11 -0.42
C GLY A 79 -3.61 -2.04 -1.29
N VAL A 80 -4.50 -3.04 -1.24
CA VAL A 80 -5.76 -3.02 -2.00
C VAL A 80 -6.83 -2.23 -1.24
N ALA A 81 -7.59 -1.41 -1.98
CA ALA A 81 -8.79 -0.73 -1.49
C ALA A 81 -10.01 -1.30 -2.22
N THR A 82 -10.96 -1.85 -1.46
CA THR A 82 -12.20 -2.43 -1.99
C THR A 82 -13.41 -1.63 -1.53
N PHE A 83 -14.20 -1.15 -2.49
CA PHE A 83 -15.48 -0.49 -2.30
C PHE A 83 -16.60 -1.53 -2.30
N ARG A 84 -17.44 -1.55 -1.25
CA ARG A 84 -18.58 -2.49 -1.12
C ARG A 84 -19.89 -1.72 -0.97
N GLY A 85 -20.97 -2.28 -1.51
CA GLY A 85 -22.27 -1.61 -1.62
C GLY A 85 -22.23 -0.55 -2.73
N GLY A 86 -21.87 0.69 -2.37
CA GLY A 86 -21.66 1.79 -3.32
C GLY A 86 -20.23 1.87 -3.84
N PHE A 87 -20.04 2.71 -4.87
CA PHE A 87 -18.71 3.00 -5.47
C PHE A 87 -17.95 1.79 -6.01
N GLN A 88 -18.62 0.64 -6.21
CA GLN A 88 -17.97 -0.59 -6.70
C GLN A 88 -17.32 -0.42 -8.07
N PHE A 89 -17.75 0.55 -8.86
CA PHE A 89 -17.15 0.92 -10.15
C PHE A 89 -15.74 1.52 -10.04
N PHE A 90 -15.26 1.81 -8.83
CA PHE A 90 -13.86 2.15 -8.54
C PHE A 90 -13.02 0.94 -8.12
N ASN A 91 -13.57 -0.27 -8.12
CA ASN A 91 -12.81 -1.49 -7.84
C ASN A 91 -12.03 -1.99 -9.07
N PRO A 92 -10.87 -2.64 -8.84
CA PRO A 92 -10.10 -2.64 -7.60
C PRO A 92 -9.37 -1.29 -7.43
N GLY A 93 -9.47 -0.67 -6.26
CA GLY A 93 -8.65 0.49 -5.89
C GLY A 93 -7.37 0.07 -5.19
N SER A 94 -6.52 1.05 -4.90
CA SER A 94 -5.35 0.84 -4.02
C SER A 94 -5.24 1.94 -2.97
N TRP A 95 -4.45 1.68 -1.93
CA TRP A 95 -4.17 2.67 -0.90
C TRP A 95 -2.71 2.61 -0.45
N ARG A 96 -2.27 3.72 0.13
CA ARG A 96 -0.97 3.85 0.78
C ARG A 96 -1.03 4.89 1.89
N ALA A 97 -0.07 4.84 2.81
CA ALA A 97 0.21 6.01 3.64
C ALA A 97 0.65 7.18 2.74
N GLY A 98 0.20 8.39 3.07
CA GLY A 98 0.67 9.60 2.40
C GLY A 98 2.04 10.05 2.95
N ASN A 99 2.47 11.24 2.55
CA ASN A 99 3.82 11.75 2.89
C ASN A 99 3.95 12.16 4.36
N THR A 100 2.83 12.24 5.07
CA THR A 100 2.80 12.48 6.53
C THR A 100 2.27 11.23 7.23
N PRO A 101 2.71 10.93 8.48
CA PRO A 101 2.22 9.79 9.25
C PRO A 101 0.70 9.76 9.46
N GLN A 102 0.04 10.88 9.20
CA GLN A 102 -1.38 11.12 9.43
C GLN A 102 -2.14 11.35 8.11
N SER A 103 -1.63 10.81 7.01
CA SER A 103 -2.25 10.92 5.70
C SER A 103 -2.55 9.55 5.11
N LEU A 104 -3.74 9.42 4.52
CA LEU A 104 -4.18 8.24 3.79
C LEU A 104 -4.38 8.64 2.34
N VAL A 105 -3.72 7.96 1.42
CA VAL A 105 -3.98 8.13 -0.02
C VAL A 105 -4.75 6.94 -0.53
N ILE A 106 -5.87 7.18 -1.18
CA ILE A 106 -6.64 6.18 -1.91
C ILE A 106 -6.56 6.52 -3.40
N THR A 107 -6.17 5.53 -4.20
CA THR A 107 -6.20 5.59 -5.66
C THR A 107 -7.46 4.88 -6.14
N LEU A 108 -8.33 5.61 -6.82
CA LEU A 108 -9.56 5.07 -7.39
C LEU A 108 -9.23 4.21 -8.62
N GLY A 109 -9.65 2.96 -8.59
CA GLY A 109 -9.53 2.05 -9.73
C GLY A 109 -10.66 2.20 -10.75
N GLY A 110 -10.79 1.18 -11.59
CA GLY A 110 -11.80 1.10 -12.65
C GLY A 110 -11.67 2.20 -13.73
N ASP A 111 -12.57 2.14 -14.70
CA ASP A 111 -12.55 3.01 -15.89
C ASP A 111 -13.50 4.21 -15.78
N THR A 112 -14.24 4.32 -14.67
CA THR A 112 -15.16 5.44 -14.43
C THR A 112 -14.37 6.75 -14.32
N LYS A 113 -14.89 7.84 -14.89
CA LYS A 113 -14.26 9.17 -14.81
C LYS A 113 -14.01 9.57 -13.35
N PHE A 114 -12.87 10.21 -13.10
CA PHE A 114 -12.55 10.74 -11.78
C PHE A 114 -13.57 11.83 -11.38
N PRO A 115 -14.13 11.80 -10.16
CA PRO A 115 -15.20 12.71 -9.75
C PRO A 115 -14.63 14.08 -9.30
N THR A 116 -13.97 14.80 -10.21
CA THR A 116 -13.25 16.05 -9.92
C THR A 116 -14.10 17.10 -9.22
N GLN A 117 -15.37 17.26 -9.63
CA GLN A 117 -16.27 18.24 -9.03
C GLN A 117 -16.57 17.91 -7.56
N ALA A 118 -16.87 16.64 -7.25
CA ALA A 118 -17.12 16.21 -5.88
C ALA A 118 -15.86 16.35 -5.01
N ALA A 119 -14.70 15.93 -5.52
CA ALA A 119 -13.43 16.10 -4.83
C ALA A 119 -13.09 17.58 -4.56
N ALA A 120 -13.38 18.48 -5.50
CA ALA A 120 -13.19 19.91 -5.32
C ALA A 120 -14.11 20.50 -4.23
N GLN A 121 -15.36 20.03 -4.15
CA GLN A 121 -16.29 20.42 -3.09
C GLN A 121 -15.84 19.90 -1.72
N GLU A 122 -15.40 18.65 -1.64
CA GLU A 122 -14.89 18.04 -0.41
C GLU A 122 -13.63 18.75 0.12
N LEU A 123 -12.75 19.21 -0.78
CA LEU A 123 -11.57 20.00 -0.43
C LEU A 123 -11.93 21.35 0.19
N GLN A 124 -13.08 21.93 -0.17
CA GLN A 124 -13.55 23.22 0.34
C GLN A 124 -14.41 23.11 1.61
N ALA A 125 -14.79 21.89 2.02
CA ALA A 125 -15.58 21.65 3.22
C ALA A 125 -14.90 22.20 4.49
N ARG A 126 -15.70 22.49 5.52
CA ARG A 126 -15.23 23.05 6.79
C ARG A 126 -15.69 22.19 7.98
N PRO A 127 -14.79 21.51 8.72
CA PRO A 127 -13.37 21.32 8.40
C PRO A 127 -13.19 20.36 7.20
N PRO A 128 -12.16 20.53 6.34
CA PRO A 128 -11.94 19.65 5.21
C PRO A 128 -11.35 18.32 5.66
N VAL A 129 -11.91 17.20 5.22
CA VAL A 129 -11.31 15.87 5.46
C VAL A 129 -10.35 15.48 4.33
N LEU A 130 -10.69 15.87 3.09
CA LEU A 130 -9.82 15.78 1.93
C LEU A 130 -8.76 16.89 2.01
N ARG A 131 -7.50 16.54 1.82
CA ARG A 131 -6.35 17.45 1.84
C ARG A 131 -5.93 17.87 0.44
N ARG A 132 -5.99 16.91 -0.49
CA ARG A 132 -5.58 17.08 -1.88
C ARG A 132 -6.23 16.00 -2.73
N PHE A 133 -6.37 16.26 -4.02
CA PHE A 133 -6.58 15.21 -5.02
C PHE A 133 -5.68 15.42 -6.24
N ASP A 134 -5.46 14.34 -6.98
CA ASP A 134 -4.80 14.35 -8.29
C ASP A 134 -5.66 13.55 -9.26
N ALA A 135 -6.36 14.25 -10.15
CA ALA A 135 -7.29 13.61 -11.08
C ALA A 135 -6.58 12.76 -12.15
N ALA A 136 -5.34 13.11 -12.53
CA ALA A 136 -4.58 12.36 -13.52
C ALA A 136 -4.10 11.02 -12.94
N ARG A 137 -3.69 11.03 -11.67
CA ARG A 137 -3.32 9.82 -10.92
C ARG A 137 -4.49 9.11 -10.26
N ARG A 138 -5.69 9.72 -10.31
CA ARG A 138 -6.92 9.26 -9.65
C ARG A 138 -6.76 9.11 -8.14
N GLU A 139 -5.97 9.97 -7.51
CA GLU A 139 -5.64 9.92 -6.08
C GLU A 139 -6.46 10.91 -5.26
N LEU A 140 -6.93 10.46 -4.10
CA LEU A 140 -7.51 11.27 -3.03
C LEU A 140 -6.61 11.14 -1.79
N GLU A 141 -6.15 12.26 -1.23
CA GLU A 141 -5.35 12.29 -0.01
C GLU A 141 -6.16 12.87 1.14
N PHE A 142 -6.37 12.07 2.18
CA PHE A 142 -7.15 12.40 3.37
C PHE A 142 -6.23 12.67 4.56
N ALA A 143 -6.64 13.61 5.41
CA ALA A 143 -6.11 13.69 6.77
C ALA A 143 -6.75 12.57 7.60
N VAL A 144 -5.93 11.82 8.34
CA VAL A 144 -6.37 10.80 9.32
C VAL A 144 -5.72 11.07 10.69
N ASP A 145 -5.50 12.37 10.98
CA ASP A 145 -4.83 13.02 12.13
C ASP A 145 -4.68 12.19 13.42
N GLY A 146 -3.78 11.19 13.42
CA GLY A 146 -3.40 10.42 14.61
C GLY A 146 -4.59 9.83 15.40
N GLY A 147 -5.74 9.59 14.75
CA GLY A 147 -6.97 9.12 15.38
C GLY A 147 -7.98 10.19 15.82
N LYS A 148 -7.68 11.49 15.66
CA LYS A 148 -8.64 12.60 15.88
C LYS A 148 -9.63 12.74 14.74
N GLU A 149 -9.13 12.68 13.50
CA GLU A 149 -10.00 12.63 12.32
C GLU A 149 -10.56 11.21 12.19
N ARG A 150 -11.89 11.11 12.32
CA ARG A 150 -12.61 9.84 12.36
C ARG A 150 -13.39 9.57 11.09
N ARG A 151 -13.23 10.43 10.08
CA ARG A 151 -13.94 10.30 8.81
C ARG A 151 -13.11 10.66 7.58
N ILE A 152 -13.49 10.07 6.46
CA ILE A 152 -13.07 10.45 5.10
C ILE A 152 -14.32 10.83 4.29
N ALA A 153 -14.16 11.49 3.15
CA ALA A 153 -15.26 11.80 2.25
C ALA A 153 -14.97 11.27 0.85
N ILE A 154 -15.96 10.61 0.24
CA ILE A 154 -15.87 10.17 -1.16
C ILE A 154 -17.23 10.38 -1.82
N GLY A 155 -17.24 11.17 -2.89
CA GLY A 155 -18.45 11.42 -3.68
C GLY A 155 -19.57 12.08 -2.89
N GLY A 156 -19.24 12.90 -1.89
CA GLY A 156 -20.20 13.58 -1.01
C GLY A 156 -20.65 12.76 0.20
N PHE A 157 -20.20 11.50 0.35
CA PHE A 157 -20.54 10.67 1.50
C PHE A 157 -19.39 10.65 2.51
N TYR A 158 -19.73 10.80 3.79
CA TYR A 158 -18.77 10.70 4.89
C TYR A 158 -18.71 9.27 5.41
N PHE A 159 -17.54 8.66 5.34
CA PHE A 159 -17.28 7.33 5.88
C PHE A 159 -16.53 7.46 7.20
N TYR A 160 -16.89 6.64 8.18
CA TYR A 160 -16.33 6.67 9.53
C TYR A 160 -15.55 5.39 9.81
N ARG A 161 -14.58 5.45 10.74
CA ARG A 161 -13.86 4.26 11.20
C ARG A 161 -14.82 3.18 11.68
N SER A 162 -14.67 1.95 11.18
CA SER A 162 -15.43 0.79 11.61
C SER A 162 -14.52 -0.44 11.79
N THR A 163 -14.99 -1.40 12.59
CA THR A 163 -14.36 -2.73 12.76
C THR A 163 -15.01 -3.79 11.87
N THR A 164 -16.17 -3.48 11.28
CA THR A 164 -16.92 -4.38 10.40
C THR A 164 -17.39 -3.62 9.16
N CYS A 165 -17.81 -4.35 8.13
CA CYS A 165 -18.46 -3.76 6.97
C CYS A 165 -19.87 -4.34 6.85
N GLY A 166 -20.88 -3.51 7.06
CA GLY A 166 -22.30 -3.89 6.97
C GLY A 166 -22.90 -3.80 5.56
N ALA A 167 -22.10 -3.50 4.54
CA ALA A 167 -22.58 -3.49 3.15
C ALA A 167 -22.89 -4.91 2.67
N ALA A 168 -24.09 -5.09 2.11
CA ALA A 168 -24.56 -6.32 1.50
C ALA A 168 -24.04 -6.50 0.07
#